data_AF-A0A6A3B0T1-F1
#
_entry.id   AF-A0A6A3B0T1-F1
#
_cell.length_a   1.000
_cell.length_b   1.000
_cell.length_c   1.000
_cell.angle_alpha   90.00
_cell.angle_beta   90.00
_cell.angle_gamma   90.00
#
_symmetry.space_group_name_H-M   'P 1'
#
loop_
_entity.id
_entity.type
_entity.pdbx_description
1 polymer ?
#
loop_
_entity_poly.entity_id
_entity_poly.type
_entity_poly.pdbx_seq_one_letter_code
_entity_poly.pdbx_strand_id
1 'polypeptide(L)'
;MSNSNAIANGVAGAGAGIIAQILTYPLQTVNTRQQTERIAKSKPKPPTAAAGTLLQILHVLRNEGWGGLYSGLKPSLFGTAASQGIYYYFYQLFKNKAEAIAAARKRQGRGDGTAGVFSWLVVAALAGSLNVLLTNPIWVLVTRMQTQTQAERKIMESRKEALLREASENSITDTTLQEKLGELDSTKPRPYGTIQAAREVYAEAGIKGFWKGIIPTLIMVCNPSIQFMIYETSLKRLKEKRSADNKHGLKNVSALEVFLLGALAKLGATVTTYPLLVVKSRLQAKQEIGGHMSLRYSGTFDAIIKMMRYEGLPGFYKGMSTKIVQSVFAASVLFMFKEEIVKAYIFLFNKIGKAKVPLN
;
A
#
# COMPACT_ATOMS: atom_id res chain seq x y z
N MET A 1 15.12 -20.05 27.67
CA MET A 1 15.31 -18.64 27.27
C MET A 1 14.99 -18.34 25.79
N SER A 2 15.23 -19.24 24.83
CA SER A 2 15.01 -18.97 23.37
C SER A 2 13.55 -18.70 22.95
N ASN A 3 12.57 -19.52 23.40
CA ASN A 3 11.17 -19.36 22.98
C ASN A 3 10.49 -18.07 23.51
N SER A 4 10.84 -17.61 24.71
CA SER A 4 10.29 -16.37 25.28
C SER A 4 10.73 -15.14 24.47
N ASN A 5 11.98 -15.12 23.98
CA ASN A 5 12.50 -14.04 23.14
C ASN A 5 11.87 -14.03 21.74
N ALA A 6 11.54 -15.19 21.16
CA ALA A 6 10.86 -15.27 19.87
C ALA A 6 9.43 -14.73 19.93
N ILE A 7 8.68 -15.12 20.97
CA ILE A 7 7.31 -14.63 21.20
C ILE A 7 7.32 -13.14 21.50
N ALA A 8 8.24 -12.67 22.35
CA ALA A 8 8.42 -11.26 22.66
C ALA A 8 8.70 -10.41 21.42
N ASN A 9 9.64 -10.85 20.59
CA ASN A 9 9.97 -10.16 19.33
C ASN A 9 8.81 -10.18 18.33
N GLY A 10 8.02 -11.27 18.30
CA GLY A 10 6.84 -11.38 17.46
C GLY A 10 5.73 -10.40 17.88
N VAL A 11 5.41 -10.36 19.18
CA VAL A 11 4.41 -9.43 19.73
C VAL A 11 4.87 -7.98 19.59
N ALA A 12 6.14 -7.69 19.87
CA ALA A 12 6.71 -6.36 19.70
C ALA A 12 6.71 -5.92 18.23
N GLY A 13 7.03 -6.82 17.30
CA GLY A 13 6.99 -6.54 15.87
C GLY A 13 5.56 -6.28 15.36
N ALA A 14 4.58 -7.06 15.80
CA ALA A 14 3.18 -6.87 15.44
C ALA A 14 2.61 -5.57 16.03
N GLY A 15 2.86 -5.29 17.31
CA GLY A 15 2.43 -4.06 17.98
C GLY A 15 3.06 -2.81 17.36
N ALA A 16 4.38 -2.80 17.16
CA ALA A 16 5.07 -1.71 16.48
C ALA A 16 4.58 -1.53 15.04
N GLY A 17 4.25 -2.62 14.33
CA GLY A 17 3.65 -2.58 12.99
C GLY A 17 2.29 -1.90 12.95
N ILE A 18 1.42 -2.18 13.92
CA ILE A 18 0.10 -1.52 14.03
C ILE A 18 0.27 -0.04 14.37
N ILE A 19 1.15 0.30 15.31
CA ILE A 19 1.44 1.70 15.66
C ILE A 19 2.00 2.46 14.47
N ALA A 20 2.96 1.88 13.75
CA ALA A 20 3.51 2.46 12.52
C ALA A 20 2.43 2.65 11.46
N GLN A 21 1.52 1.68 11.30
CA GLN A 21 0.41 1.80 10.36
C GLN A 21 -0.54 2.95 10.74
N ILE A 22 -0.87 3.12 12.02
CA ILE A 22 -1.74 4.21 12.50
C ILE A 22 -1.05 5.56 12.27
N LEU A 23 0.20 5.71 12.69
CA LEU A 23 0.94 6.98 12.56
C LEU A 23 1.21 7.36 11.11
N THR A 24 1.38 6.39 10.21
CA THR A 24 1.65 6.63 8.79
C THR A 24 0.37 6.66 7.93
N TYR A 25 -0.79 6.39 8.52
CA TYR A 25 -2.05 6.31 7.78
C TYR A 25 -2.44 7.62 7.07
N PRO A 26 -2.25 8.83 7.64
CA PRO A 26 -2.52 10.09 6.93
C PRO A 26 -1.71 10.22 5.63
N LEU A 27 -0.43 9.83 5.65
CA LEU A 27 0.43 9.82 4.47
C LEU A 27 -0.06 8.78 3.44
N GLN A 28 -0.54 7.62 3.90
CA GLN A 28 -1.14 6.62 3.02
C GLN A 28 -2.37 7.17 2.31
N THR A 29 -3.29 7.81 3.04
CA THR A 29 -4.51 8.41 2.48
C THR A 29 -4.17 9.45 1.43
N VAL A 30 -3.26 10.38 1.73
CA VAL A 30 -2.82 11.40 0.76
C VAL A 30 -2.14 10.78 -0.46
N ASN A 31 -1.25 9.81 -0.26
CA ASN A 31 -0.62 9.09 -1.37
C ASN A 31 -1.67 8.40 -2.27
N THR A 32 -2.67 7.72 -1.69
CA THR A 32 -3.75 7.08 -2.48
C THR A 32 -4.56 8.12 -3.27
N ARG A 33 -4.84 9.29 -2.68
CA ARG A 33 -5.54 10.40 -3.37
C ARG A 33 -4.72 10.96 -4.53
N GLN A 34 -3.40 11.14 -4.35
CA GLN A 34 -2.50 11.58 -5.41
C GLN A 34 -2.40 10.55 -6.55
N GLN A 35 -2.33 9.25 -6.22
CA GLN A 35 -2.26 8.17 -7.22
C GLN A 35 -3.53 8.08 -8.07
N THR A 36 -4.68 8.33 -7.45
CA THR A 36 -5.99 8.24 -8.07
C THR A 36 -6.41 9.54 -8.75
N GLU A 37 -5.63 10.60 -8.58
CA GLU A 37 -5.87 11.89 -9.21
C GLU A 37 -5.64 11.81 -10.72
N ARG A 38 -6.76 11.81 -11.45
CA ARG A 38 -6.80 11.94 -12.91
C ARG A 38 -6.77 13.43 -13.27
N ILE A 39 -5.69 13.87 -13.93
CA ILE A 39 -5.53 15.23 -14.44
C ILE A 39 -5.26 15.11 -15.93
N ALA A 40 -6.13 15.68 -16.76
CA ALA A 40 -5.88 15.76 -18.19
C ALA A 40 -4.73 16.73 -18.50
N LYS A 41 -3.92 16.44 -19.52
CA LYS A 41 -2.77 17.24 -20.01
C LYS A 41 -2.97 18.78 -20.06
N SER A 42 -4.20 19.26 -20.16
CA SER A 42 -4.54 20.69 -20.36
C SER A 42 -4.58 21.55 -19.09
N LYS A 43 -4.66 20.98 -17.86
CA LYS A 43 -4.71 21.79 -16.62
C LYS A 43 -3.30 22.06 -16.07
N PRO A 44 -2.98 23.29 -15.64
CA PRO A 44 -1.66 23.65 -15.11
C PRO A 44 -1.32 22.82 -13.87
N LYS A 45 -0.06 22.37 -13.77
CA LYS A 45 0.44 21.62 -12.61
C LYS A 45 0.46 22.53 -11.37
N PRO A 46 -0.07 22.09 -10.21
CA PRO A 46 0.16 22.80 -8.96
C PRO A 46 1.65 22.73 -8.53
N PRO A 47 2.15 23.68 -7.72
CA PRO A 47 3.56 23.83 -7.42
C PRO A 47 4.13 22.68 -6.56
N THR A 48 5.35 22.26 -6.89
CA THR A 48 6.35 21.46 -6.13
C THR A 48 5.89 20.34 -5.16
N ALA A 49 6.27 19.10 -5.50
CA ALA A 49 5.79 17.83 -4.95
C ALA A 49 6.08 17.51 -3.46
N ALA A 50 6.99 18.23 -2.79
CA ALA A 50 7.31 18.01 -1.37
C ALA A 50 6.50 18.92 -0.45
N ALA A 51 6.45 20.22 -0.75
CA ALA A 51 5.52 21.16 -0.10
C ALA A 51 4.07 20.70 -0.30
N GLY A 52 3.74 20.15 -1.47
CA GLY A 52 2.41 19.63 -1.80
C GLY A 52 1.91 18.50 -0.89
N THR A 53 2.77 17.64 -0.33
CA THR A 53 2.29 16.53 0.54
C THR A 53 1.78 17.06 1.87
N LEU A 54 2.58 17.88 2.56
CA LEU A 54 2.19 18.47 3.85
C LEU A 54 1.02 19.44 3.67
N LEU A 55 1.04 20.25 2.60
CA LEU A 55 -0.08 21.12 2.27
C LEU A 55 -1.36 20.34 1.99
N GLN A 56 -1.29 19.20 1.28
CA GLN A 56 -2.46 18.34 1.08
C GLN A 56 -2.95 17.71 2.39
N ILE A 57 -2.06 17.26 3.28
CA ILE A 57 -2.47 16.78 4.62
C ILE A 57 -3.21 17.89 5.37
N LEU A 58 -2.66 19.10 5.40
CA LEU A 58 -3.29 20.26 6.05
C LEU A 58 -4.62 20.64 5.39
N HIS A 59 -4.70 20.57 4.07
CA HIS A 59 -5.93 20.82 3.30
C HIS A 59 -7.03 19.81 3.63
N VAL A 60 -6.68 18.52 3.72
CA VAL A 60 -7.64 17.48 4.12
C VAL A 60 -8.04 17.67 5.58
N LEU A 61 -7.09 17.99 6.46
CA LEU A 61 -7.37 18.25 7.87
C LEU A 61 -8.31 19.46 8.06
N ARG A 62 -8.11 20.54 7.29
CA ARG A 62 -8.94 21.74 7.36
C ARG A 62 -10.36 21.53 6.82
N ASN A 63 -10.53 20.74 5.75
CA ASN A 63 -11.81 20.59 5.07
C ASN A 63 -12.61 19.36 5.49
N GLU A 64 -11.94 18.29 5.90
CA GLU A 64 -12.55 16.99 6.22
C GLU A 64 -12.28 16.55 7.67
N GLY A 65 -11.40 17.26 8.38
CA GLY A 65 -10.96 16.88 9.71
C GLY A 65 -10.16 15.58 9.74
N TRP A 66 -10.02 15.04 10.94
CA TRP A 66 -9.33 13.76 11.18
C TRP A 66 -10.04 12.57 10.52
N GLY A 67 -11.36 12.64 10.35
CA GLY A 67 -12.16 11.60 9.70
C GLY A 67 -11.73 11.36 8.25
N GLY A 68 -11.39 12.42 7.50
CA GLY A 68 -10.91 12.30 6.12
C GLY A 68 -9.55 11.60 6.01
N LEU A 69 -8.61 11.93 6.89
CA LEU A 69 -7.27 11.33 6.91
C LEU A 69 -7.28 9.86 7.33
N TYR A 70 -8.16 9.49 8.27
CA TYR A 70 -8.28 8.13 8.81
C TYR A 70 -9.40 7.29 8.18
N SER A 71 -9.99 7.78 7.09
CA SER A 71 -11.01 7.05 6.35
C SER A 71 -10.47 5.71 5.85
N GLY A 72 -11.16 4.62 6.19
CA GLY A 72 -10.76 3.26 5.84
C GLY A 72 -9.75 2.60 6.79
N LEU A 73 -9.35 3.24 7.90
CA LEU A 73 -8.37 2.66 8.83
C LEU A 73 -8.84 1.30 9.37
N LYS A 74 -10.11 1.20 9.79
CA LYS A 74 -10.71 -0.03 10.33
C LYS A 74 -10.59 -1.21 9.35
N PRO A 75 -11.11 -1.12 8.11
CA PRO A 75 -10.93 -2.21 7.14
C PRO A 75 -9.46 -2.41 6.74
N SER A 76 -8.62 -1.37 6.75
CA SER A 76 -7.18 -1.53 6.47
C SER A 76 -6.46 -2.36 7.54
N LEU A 77 -6.76 -2.14 8.82
CA LEU A 77 -6.17 -2.92 9.92
C LEU A 77 -6.65 -4.37 9.86
N PHE A 78 -7.96 -4.57 9.67
CA PHE A 78 -8.54 -5.91 9.50
C PHE A 78 -7.94 -6.64 8.29
N GLY A 79 -7.87 -5.96 7.14
CA GLY A 79 -7.28 -6.50 5.92
C GLY A 79 -5.81 -6.86 6.08
N THR A 80 -5.05 -6.06 6.84
CA THR A 80 -3.64 -6.36 7.17
C THR A 80 -3.54 -7.62 8.03
N ALA A 81 -4.33 -7.72 9.10
CA ALA A 81 -4.32 -8.89 9.97
C ALA A 81 -4.76 -10.17 9.24
N ALA A 82 -5.86 -10.08 8.48
CA ALA A 82 -6.34 -11.18 7.65
C ALA A 82 -5.30 -11.60 6.60
N SER A 83 -4.64 -10.63 5.96
CA SER A 83 -3.61 -10.90 4.96
C SER A 83 -2.40 -11.63 5.55
N GLN A 84 -1.95 -11.26 6.75
CA GLN A 84 -0.88 -11.98 7.44
C GLN A 84 -1.28 -13.43 7.71
N GLY A 85 -2.47 -13.66 8.28
CA GLY A 85 -2.97 -15.00 8.58
C GLY A 85 -3.11 -15.87 7.34
N ILE A 86 -3.75 -15.36 6.29
CA ILE A 86 -3.96 -16.06 5.02
C ILE A 86 -2.61 -16.39 4.36
N TYR A 87 -1.70 -15.41 4.28
CA TYR A 87 -0.38 -15.61 3.70
C TYR A 87 0.41 -16.69 4.45
N TYR A 88 0.51 -16.61 5.78
CA TYR A 88 1.26 -17.60 6.57
C TYR A 88 0.65 -18.99 6.48
N TYR A 89 -0.68 -19.11 6.48
CA TYR A 89 -1.37 -20.38 6.30
C TYR A 89 -0.98 -21.04 4.97
N PHE A 90 -1.19 -20.34 3.84
CA PHE A 90 -0.84 -20.90 2.53
C PHE A 90 0.66 -21.08 2.33
N TYR A 91 1.49 -20.18 2.89
CA TYR A 91 2.94 -20.32 2.86
C TYR A 91 3.39 -21.60 3.58
N GLN A 92 2.88 -21.87 4.78
CA GLN A 92 3.17 -23.12 5.52
C GLN A 92 2.69 -24.35 4.75
N LEU A 93 1.48 -24.32 4.19
CA LEU A 93 0.96 -25.43 3.39
C LEU A 93 1.85 -25.76 2.18
N PHE A 94 2.24 -24.75 1.41
CA PHE A 94 3.09 -24.93 0.23
C PHE A 94 4.54 -25.23 0.60
N LYS A 95 5.05 -24.64 1.68
CA LYS A 95 6.36 -24.95 2.26
C LYS A 95 6.47 -26.42 2.63
N ASN A 96 5.53 -26.94 3.41
CA ASN A 96 5.53 -28.34 3.84
C ASN A 96 5.49 -29.30 2.63
N LYS A 97 4.73 -28.95 1.58
CA LYS A 97 4.72 -29.71 0.32
C LYS A 97 6.07 -29.62 -0.41
N ALA A 98 6.68 -28.44 -0.50
CA ALA A 98 7.98 -28.27 -1.15
C ALA A 98 9.10 -29.04 -0.44
N GLU A 99 9.13 -29.01 0.90
CA GLU A 99 10.06 -29.79 1.71
C GLU A 99 9.82 -31.29 1.57
N ALA A 100 8.55 -31.74 1.54
CA ALA A 100 8.22 -33.14 1.30
C ALA A 100 8.68 -33.62 -0.09
N ILE A 101 8.52 -32.79 -1.13
CA ILE A 101 9.03 -33.08 -2.47
C ILE A 101 10.56 -33.15 -2.47
N ALA A 102 11.25 -32.23 -1.80
CA ALA A 102 12.71 -32.24 -1.69
C ALA A 102 13.20 -33.51 -0.96
N ALA A 103 12.55 -33.90 0.13
CA ALA A 103 12.84 -35.12 0.86
C ALA A 103 12.60 -36.38 0.01
N ALA A 104 11.52 -36.40 -0.78
CA ALA A 104 11.24 -37.50 -1.71
C ALA A 104 12.31 -37.63 -2.82
N ARG A 105 12.78 -36.51 -3.37
CA ARG A 105 13.87 -36.52 -4.38
C ARG A 105 15.18 -37.05 -3.80
N LYS A 106 15.52 -36.69 -2.55
CA LYS A 106 16.69 -37.24 -1.84
C LYS A 106 16.59 -38.76 -1.71
N ARG A 107 15.41 -39.30 -1.37
CA ARG A 107 15.18 -40.76 -1.30
C ARG A 107 15.37 -41.46 -2.66
N GLN A 108 15.15 -40.74 -3.76
CA GLN A 108 15.40 -41.23 -5.13
C GLN A 108 16.83 -40.97 -5.62
N GLY A 109 17.76 -40.56 -4.75
CA GLY A 109 19.14 -40.25 -5.12
C GLY A 109 19.32 -38.98 -5.96
N ARG A 110 18.28 -38.14 -6.08
CA ARG A 110 18.32 -36.90 -6.86
C ARG A 110 18.32 -35.68 -5.92
N GLY A 111 19.44 -34.95 -5.87
CA GLY A 111 19.57 -33.70 -5.10
C GLY A 111 19.97 -33.88 -3.63
N ASP A 112 20.11 -32.77 -2.93
CA ASP A 112 20.63 -32.67 -1.54
C ASP A 112 19.54 -32.83 -0.45
N GLY A 113 18.27 -32.86 -0.85
CA GLY A 113 17.12 -32.90 0.05
C GLY A 113 16.69 -31.55 0.60
N THR A 114 17.23 -30.44 0.09
CA THR A 114 16.78 -29.09 0.42
C THR A 114 15.91 -28.51 -0.69
N ALA A 115 14.92 -27.70 -0.32
CA ALA A 115 14.17 -26.93 -1.30
C ALA A 115 15.09 -25.79 -1.80
N GLY A 116 15.45 -25.82 -3.09
CA GLY A 116 16.24 -24.76 -3.70
C GLY A 116 15.53 -23.40 -3.70
N VAL A 117 16.28 -22.31 -3.90
CA VAL A 117 15.77 -20.92 -3.92
C VAL A 117 14.57 -20.73 -4.84
N PHE A 118 14.58 -21.37 -6.03
CA PHE A 118 13.46 -21.32 -6.96
C PHE A 118 12.16 -21.91 -6.36
N SER A 119 12.25 -23.00 -5.61
CA SER A 119 11.10 -23.60 -4.94
C SER A 119 10.52 -22.65 -3.89
N TRP A 120 11.37 -21.96 -3.14
CA TRP A 120 10.93 -20.94 -2.17
C TRP A 120 10.26 -19.75 -2.83
N LEU A 121 10.76 -19.30 -3.98
CA LEU A 121 10.13 -18.25 -4.78
C LEU A 121 8.75 -18.68 -5.27
N VAL A 122 8.59 -19.91 -5.75
CA VAL A 122 7.29 -20.45 -6.18
C VAL A 122 6.33 -20.56 -5.00
N VAL A 123 6.77 -21.08 -3.85
CA VAL A 123 5.98 -21.15 -2.61
C VAL A 123 5.48 -19.76 -2.21
N ALA A 124 6.37 -18.77 -2.17
CA ALA A 124 6.04 -17.39 -1.83
C ALA A 124 5.07 -16.76 -2.86
N ALA A 125 5.27 -17.01 -4.16
CA ALA A 125 4.42 -16.49 -5.22
C ALA A 125 3.00 -17.08 -5.17
N LEU A 126 2.86 -18.39 -4.94
CA LEU A 126 1.55 -19.04 -4.82
C LEU A 126 0.81 -18.57 -3.56
N ALA A 127 1.48 -18.52 -2.42
CA ALA A 127 0.89 -18.01 -1.18
C ALA A 127 0.49 -16.54 -1.30
N GLY A 128 1.35 -15.72 -1.90
CA GLY A 128 1.07 -14.31 -2.17
C GLY A 128 -0.11 -14.10 -3.12
N SER A 129 -0.21 -14.92 -4.17
CA SER A 129 -1.31 -14.85 -5.13
C SER A 129 -2.65 -15.19 -4.49
N LEU A 130 -2.73 -16.29 -3.72
CA LEU A 130 -3.95 -16.67 -3.00
C LEU A 130 -4.36 -15.60 -1.97
N ASN A 131 -3.39 -15.04 -1.24
CA ASN A 131 -3.63 -13.93 -0.34
C ASN A 131 -4.23 -12.72 -1.08
N VAL A 132 -3.71 -12.37 -2.25
CA VAL A 132 -4.26 -11.28 -3.07
C VAL A 132 -5.70 -11.61 -3.51
N LEU A 133 -5.97 -12.81 -4.00
CA LEU A 133 -7.32 -13.21 -4.45
C LEU A 133 -8.36 -13.06 -3.33
N LEU A 134 -8.01 -13.43 -2.10
CA LEU A 134 -8.91 -13.41 -0.95
C LEU A 134 -9.04 -12.02 -0.30
N THR A 135 -7.97 -11.22 -0.30
CA THR A 135 -7.94 -9.93 0.41
C THR A 135 -8.24 -8.72 -0.49
N ASN A 136 -8.25 -8.88 -1.82
CA ASN A 136 -8.52 -7.77 -2.74
C ASN A 136 -9.83 -7.00 -2.45
N PRO A 137 -10.96 -7.64 -2.10
CA PRO A 137 -12.19 -6.94 -1.74
C PRO A 137 -11.99 -5.90 -0.64
N ILE A 138 -11.19 -6.22 0.38
CA ILE A 138 -10.89 -5.32 1.50
C ILE A 138 -10.10 -4.10 0.99
N TRP A 139 -9.10 -4.33 0.15
CA TRP A 139 -8.28 -3.25 -0.41
C TRP A 139 -9.05 -2.33 -1.34
N VAL A 140 -10.01 -2.86 -2.13
CA VAL A 140 -10.93 -2.03 -2.92
C VAL A 140 -11.72 -1.10 -2.00
N LEU A 141 -12.28 -1.61 -0.90
CA LEU A 141 -13.04 -0.79 0.05
C LEU A 141 -12.16 0.29 0.71
N VAL A 142 -10.94 -0.07 1.12
CA VAL A 142 -9.99 0.90 1.69
C VAL A 142 -9.69 2.02 0.70
N THR A 143 -9.39 1.70 -0.55
CA THR A 143 -9.11 2.73 -1.57
C THR A 143 -10.34 3.61 -1.84
N ARG A 144 -11.55 3.03 -1.86
CA ARG A 144 -12.80 3.80 -2.01
C ARG A 144 -12.98 4.78 -0.86
N MET A 145 -12.85 4.30 0.37
CA MET A 145 -12.95 5.15 1.57
C MET A 145 -11.88 6.24 1.61
N GLN A 146 -10.64 5.95 1.21
CA GLN A 146 -9.56 6.94 1.17
C GLN A 146 -9.77 8.03 0.10
N THR A 147 -10.52 7.75 -0.97
CA THR A 147 -10.65 8.63 -2.15
C THR A 147 -12.04 9.23 -2.35
N GLN A 148 -13.02 8.82 -1.54
CA GLN A 148 -14.42 9.23 -1.71
C GLN A 148 -14.60 10.74 -1.66
N THR A 149 -14.05 11.46 -0.66
CA THR A 149 -14.22 12.92 -0.58
C THR A 149 -13.65 13.64 -1.81
N GLN A 150 -12.51 13.16 -2.32
CA GLN A 150 -11.92 13.67 -3.57
C GLN A 150 -12.82 13.38 -4.77
N ALA A 151 -13.47 12.21 -4.80
CA ALA A 151 -14.40 11.86 -5.87
C ALA A 151 -15.69 12.69 -5.79
N GLU A 152 -16.28 12.86 -4.61
CA GLU A 152 -17.47 13.69 -4.37
C GLU A 152 -17.21 15.15 -4.74
N ARG A 153 -16.07 15.72 -4.32
CA ARG A 153 -15.68 17.07 -4.71
C ARG A 153 -15.60 17.22 -6.23
N LYS A 154 -14.96 16.29 -6.93
CA LYS A 154 -14.88 16.32 -8.41
C LYS A 154 -16.25 16.16 -9.08
N ILE A 155 -17.15 15.38 -8.50
CA ILE A 155 -18.53 15.24 -8.99
C ILE A 155 -19.28 16.57 -8.79
N MET A 156 -19.17 17.21 -7.63
CA MET A 156 -19.79 18.52 -7.37
C MET A 156 -19.24 19.60 -8.32
N GLU A 157 -17.92 19.67 -8.50
CA GLU A 157 -17.27 20.59 -9.44
C GLU A 157 -17.79 20.37 -10.88
N SER A 158 -17.89 19.12 -11.33
CA SER A 158 -18.45 18.82 -12.67
C SER A 158 -19.92 19.18 -12.83
N ARG A 159 -20.74 19.01 -11.77
CA ARG A 159 -22.15 19.41 -11.76
C ARG A 159 -22.30 20.92 -11.80
N LYS A 160 -21.46 21.64 -11.04
CA LYS A 160 -21.39 23.10 -11.07
C LYS A 160 -21.01 23.61 -12.46
N GLU A 161 -19.98 23.02 -13.08
CA GLU A 161 -19.59 23.36 -14.46
C GLU A 161 -20.72 23.08 -15.47
N ALA A 162 -21.47 21.99 -15.32
CA ALA A 162 -22.61 21.68 -16.19
C ALA A 162 -23.77 22.68 -16.02
N LEU A 163 -24.12 23.05 -14.78
CA LEU A 163 -25.14 24.06 -14.49
C LEU A 163 -24.77 25.43 -15.05
N LEU A 164 -23.50 25.83 -14.94
CA LEU A 164 -23.01 27.09 -15.52
C LEU A 164 -23.11 27.09 -17.05
N ARG A 165 -22.83 25.96 -17.70
CA ARG A 165 -23.01 25.82 -19.16
C ARG A 165 -24.48 25.89 -19.55
N GLU A 166 -25.34 25.18 -18.84
CA GLU A 166 -26.78 25.19 -19.08
C GLU A 166 -27.36 26.60 -18.91
N ALA A 167 -26.92 27.37 -17.91
CA ALA A 167 -27.34 28.75 -17.72
C ALA A 167 -26.87 29.67 -18.84
N SER A 168 -25.65 29.47 -19.35
CA SER A 168 -25.12 30.21 -20.50
C SER A 168 -25.87 29.90 -21.80
N GLU A 169 -26.39 28.68 -21.97
CA GLU A 169 -27.09 28.23 -23.18
C GLU A 169 -28.59 28.56 -23.14
N ASN A 170 -29.24 28.44 -21.99
CA ASN A 170 -30.71 28.50 -21.87
C ASN A 170 -31.26 29.81 -21.27
N SER A 171 -30.44 30.86 -21.10
CA SER A 171 -30.87 32.13 -20.48
C SER A 171 -31.60 31.91 -19.15
N ILE A 172 -31.13 30.94 -18.35
CA ILE A 172 -31.68 30.66 -17.02
C ILE A 172 -31.51 31.92 -16.18
N THR A 173 -32.58 32.39 -15.53
CA THR A 173 -32.51 33.53 -14.61
C THR A 173 -31.47 33.26 -13.51
N ASP A 174 -30.60 34.24 -13.24
CA ASP A 174 -29.53 34.15 -12.23
C ASP A 174 -30.02 33.62 -10.88
N THR A 175 -31.27 33.93 -10.51
CA THR A 175 -31.93 33.46 -9.29
C THR A 175 -32.11 31.94 -9.23
N THR A 176 -32.55 31.31 -10.33
CA THR A 176 -32.74 29.85 -10.41
C THR A 176 -31.40 29.11 -10.43
N LEU A 177 -30.38 29.71 -11.04
CA LEU A 177 -29.01 29.20 -11.02
C LEU A 177 -28.40 29.28 -9.61
N GLN A 178 -28.55 30.41 -8.93
CA GLN A 178 -28.08 30.59 -7.56
C GLN A 178 -28.77 29.63 -6.58
N GLU A 179 -30.06 29.36 -6.76
CA GLU A 179 -30.79 28.37 -5.97
C GLU A 179 -30.24 26.95 -6.19
N LYS A 180 -30.08 26.51 -7.45
CA LYS A 180 -29.49 25.20 -7.77
C LYS A 180 -28.05 25.06 -7.28
N LEU A 181 -27.24 26.12 -7.35
CA LEU A 181 -25.88 26.15 -6.81
C LEU A 181 -25.88 26.09 -5.28
N GLY A 182 -26.80 26.83 -4.64
CA GLY A 182 -27.00 26.81 -3.19
C GLY A 182 -27.43 25.44 -2.67
N GLU A 183 -28.35 24.76 -3.35
CA GLU A 183 -28.72 23.38 -3.04
C GLU A 183 -27.52 22.43 -3.17
N LEU A 184 -26.72 22.58 -4.24
CA LEU A 184 -25.53 21.78 -4.47
C LEU A 184 -24.49 21.97 -3.35
N ASP A 185 -24.25 23.22 -2.95
CA ASP A 185 -23.29 23.58 -1.89
C ASP A 185 -23.82 23.19 -0.49
N SER A 186 -25.15 23.14 -0.31
CA SER A 186 -25.79 22.69 0.94
C SER A 186 -25.77 21.17 1.13
N THR A 187 -25.48 20.40 0.07
CA THR A 187 -25.45 18.93 0.11
C THR A 187 -24.26 18.46 0.95
N LYS A 188 -24.49 18.21 2.24
CA LYS A 188 -23.45 17.73 3.15
C LYS A 188 -22.96 16.32 2.74
N PRO A 189 -21.63 16.08 2.72
CA PRO A 189 -21.10 14.76 2.46
C PRO A 189 -21.59 13.78 3.55
N ARG A 190 -22.15 12.65 3.12
CA ARG A 190 -22.71 11.65 4.04
C ARG A 190 -21.59 10.91 4.75
N PRO A 191 -21.78 10.51 6.03
CA PRO A 191 -20.77 9.76 6.77
C PRO A 191 -20.53 8.41 6.10
N TYR A 192 -19.35 8.22 5.51
CA TYR A 192 -19.03 7.08 4.67
C TYR A 192 -18.45 5.92 5.46
N GLY A 193 -19.32 4.96 5.75
CA GLY A 193 -18.94 3.71 6.39
C GLY A 193 -18.51 2.65 5.39
N THR A 194 -17.83 1.61 5.89
CA THR A 194 -17.41 0.45 5.08
C THR A 194 -18.58 -0.25 4.37
N ILE A 195 -19.77 -0.30 5.01
CA ILE A 195 -20.98 -0.87 4.41
C ILE A 195 -21.47 -0.03 3.24
N GLN A 196 -21.40 1.29 3.35
CA GLN A 196 -21.80 2.19 2.27
C GLN A 196 -20.83 2.08 1.10
N ALA A 197 -19.52 2.01 1.38
CA ALA A 197 -18.51 1.75 0.36
C ALA A 197 -18.77 0.42 -0.37
N ALA A 198 -19.14 -0.64 0.36
CA ALA A 198 -19.47 -1.93 -0.23
C ALA A 198 -20.73 -1.87 -1.11
N ARG A 199 -21.79 -1.19 -0.63
CA ARG A 199 -23.02 -0.97 -1.42
C ARG A 199 -22.73 -0.17 -2.69
N GLU A 200 -21.89 0.86 -2.61
CA GLU A 200 -21.51 1.66 -3.77
C GLU A 200 -20.70 0.85 -4.79
N VAL A 201 -19.72 0.05 -4.34
CA VAL A 201 -18.95 -0.83 -5.23
C VAL A 201 -19.86 -1.86 -5.92
N TYR A 202 -20.79 -2.44 -5.17
CA TYR A 202 -21.77 -3.39 -5.72
C TYR A 202 -22.72 -2.72 -6.72
N ALA A 203 -23.19 -1.50 -6.44
CA ALA A 203 -24.03 -0.74 -7.37
C ALA A 203 -23.29 -0.34 -8.66
N GLU A 204 -22.00 0.02 -8.59
CA GLU A 204 -21.21 0.44 -9.76
C GLU A 204 -20.83 -0.73 -10.68
N ALA A 205 -20.46 -1.89 -10.12
CA ALA A 205 -19.82 -2.97 -10.88
C ALA A 205 -20.20 -4.39 -10.44
N GLY A 206 -21.21 -4.53 -9.58
CA GLY A 206 -21.62 -5.80 -8.99
C GLY A 206 -20.50 -6.47 -8.20
N ILE A 207 -20.56 -7.79 -8.11
CA ILE A 207 -19.57 -8.60 -7.38
C ILE A 207 -18.15 -8.47 -7.97
N LYS A 208 -18.03 -8.29 -9.29
CA LYS A 208 -16.74 -8.13 -9.98
C LYS A 208 -16.03 -6.83 -9.56
N GLY A 209 -16.77 -5.84 -9.06
CA GLY A 209 -16.22 -4.58 -8.55
C GLY A 209 -15.19 -4.77 -7.43
N PHE A 210 -15.40 -5.77 -6.56
CA PHE A 210 -14.50 -6.10 -5.45
C PHE A 210 -13.16 -6.72 -5.89
N TRP A 211 -13.07 -7.18 -7.13
CA TRP A 211 -11.82 -7.69 -7.73
C TRP A 211 -11.21 -6.74 -8.76
N LYS A 212 -11.66 -5.48 -8.83
CA LYS A 212 -10.97 -4.46 -9.65
C LYS A 212 -9.52 -4.30 -9.19
N GLY A 213 -8.62 -4.24 -10.16
CA GLY A 213 -7.18 -4.12 -9.92
C GLY A 213 -6.47 -5.44 -9.57
N ILE A 214 -7.11 -6.60 -9.72
CA ILE A 214 -6.50 -7.90 -9.40
C ILE A 214 -5.26 -8.19 -10.25
N ILE A 215 -5.30 -7.92 -11.56
CA ILE A 215 -4.19 -8.17 -12.49
C ILE A 215 -2.91 -7.43 -12.07
N PRO A 216 -2.91 -6.09 -11.90
CA PRO A 216 -1.70 -5.39 -11.45
C PRO A 216 -1.28 -5.84 -10.05
N THR A 217 -2.23 -6.18 -9.17
CA THR A 217 -1.91 -6.66 -7.82
C THR A 217 -1.21 -8.03 -7.83
N LEU A 218 -1.62 -8.95 -8.71
CA LEU A 218 -0.97 -10.25 -8.89
C LEU A 218 0.44 -10.10 -9.44
N ILE A 219 0.64 -9.23 -10.43
CA ILE A 219 1.99 -8.94 -10.94
C ILE A 219 2.87 -8.37 -9.82
N MET A 220 2.32 -7.48 -8.98
CA MET A 220 3.04 -6.90 -7.84
C MET A 220 3.43 -7.92 -6.75
N VAL A 221 2.92 -9.16 -6.77
CA VAL A 221 3.39 -10.23 -5.87
C VAL A 221 4.88 -10.52 -6.06
N CYS A 222 5.44 -10.22 -7.23
CA CYS A 222 6.89 -10.38 -7.47
C CYS A 222 7.77 -9.30 -6.80
N ASN A 223 7.18 -8.27 -6.17
CA ASN A 223 7.93 -7.17 -5.57
C ASN A 223 9.02 -7.64 -4.57
N PRO A 224 8.77 -8.57 -3.63
CA PRO A 224 9.81 -9.10 -2.76
C PRO A 224 10.93 -9.82 -3.52
N SER A 225 10.61 -10.49 -4.64
CA SER A 225 11.60 -11.16 -5.49
C SER A 225 12.52 -10.16 -6.19
N ILE A 226 11.96 -9.05 -6.70
CA ILE A 226 12.75 -7.94 -7.28
C ILE A 226 13.65 -7.33 -6.21
N GLN A 227 13.11 -7.07 -5.01
CA GLN A 227 13.89 -6.56 -3.88
C GLN A 227 15.05 -7.51 -3.54
N PHE A 228 14.78 -8.81 -3.42
CA PHE A 228 15.81 -9.80 -3.11
C PHE A 228 16.90 -9.84 -4.19
N MET A 229 16.51 -9.83 -5.47
CA MET A 229 17.45 -9.80 -6.59
C MET A 229 18.36 -8.56 -6.58
N ILE A 230 17.79 -7.37 -6.35
CA ILE A 230 18.58 -6.13 -6.24
C ILE A 230 19.52 -6.19 -5.04
N TYR A 231 19.05 -6.70 -3.90
CA TYR A 231 19.83 -6.85 -2.68
C TYR A 231 21.02 -7.81 -2.88
N GLU A 232 20.76 -9.03 -3.35
CA GLU A 232 21.77 -10.06 -3.63
C GLU A 232 22.81 -9.56 -4.65
N THR A 233 22.36 -8.95 -5.74
CA THR A 233 23.26 -8.44 -6.79
C THR A 233 24.17 -7.34 -6.25
N SER A 234 23.60 -6.41 -5.47
CA SER A 234 24.37 -5.31 -4.87
C SER A 234 25.32 -5.80 -3.79
N LEU A 235 24.89 -6.76 -2.96
CA LEU A 235 25.72 -7.41 -1.94
C LEU A 235 26.88 -8.18 -2.56
N LYS A 236 26.64 -8.92 -3.65
CA LYS A 236 27.66 -9.66 -4.39
C LYS A 236 28.71 -8.70 -4.96
N ARG A 237 28.28 -7.64 -5.65
CA ARG A 237 29.18 -6.60 -6.19
C ARG A 237 30.03 -5.94 -5.10
N LEU A 238 29.45 -5.65 -3.93
CA LEU A 238 30.18 -5.07 -2.81
C LEU A 238 31.26 -6.05 -2.28
N LYS A 239 30.92 -7.33 -2.15
CA LYS A 239 31.86 -8.38 -1.73
C LYS A 239 32.98 -8.60 -2.76
N GLU A 240 32.66 -8.58 -4.04
CA GLU A 240 33.63 -8.71 -5.15
C GLU A 240 34.60 -7.51 -5.15
N LYS A 241 34.10 -6.29 -5.05
CA LYS A 241 34.93 -5.07 -4.97
C LYS A 241 35.87 -5.11 -3.76
N ARG A 242 35.39 -5.59 -2.60
CA ARG A 242 36.21 -5.71 -1.39
C ARG A 242 37.21 -6.87 -1.47
N SER A 243 36.89 -7.92 -2.22
CA SER A 243 37.81 -9.04 -2.50
C SER A 243 38.92 -8.63 -3.46
N ALA A 244 38.65 -7.68 -4.37
CA ALA A 244 39.66 -7.07 -5.23
C ALA A 244 40.54 -6.04 -4.50
N ASP A 245 39.99 -5.31 -3.53
CA ASP A 245 40.71 -4.24 -2.80
C ASP A 245 41.56 -4.72 -1.61
N ASN A 246 41.35 -5.91 -1.02
CA ASN A 246 41.93 -6.20 0.31
C ASN A 246 42.95 -7.35 0.40
N LYS A 247 44.21 -6.92 0.57
CA LYS A 247 45.29 -7.58 1.34
C LYS A 247 45.01 -7.66 2.86
N HIS A 248 43.91 -7.09 3.39
CA HIS A 248 43.55 -7.17 4.83
C HIS A 248 42.13 -7.69 5.09
N GLY A 249 42.01 -9.00 5.30
CA GLY A 249 41.25 -9.72 6.35
C GLY A 249 39.78 -9.42 6.75
N LEU A 250 39.15 -8.31 6.39
CA LEU A 250 37.79 -7.96 6.90
C LEU A 250 36.68 -8.49 5.97
N LYS A 251 36.37 -9.78 6.12
CA LYS A 251 35.35 -10.51 5.35
C LYS A 251 33.89 -10.10 5.64
N ASN A 252 33.64 -9.34 6.71
CA ASN A 252 32.27 -9.09 7.18
C ASN A 252 31.74 -7.73 6.70
N VAL A 253 30.57 -7.75 6.06
CA VAL A 253 29.81 -6.55 5.66
C VAL A 253 29.21 -5.94 6.92
N SER A 254 29.33 -4.61 7.09
CA SER A 254 28.80 -3.91 8.26
C SER A 254 27.28 -3.96 8.29
N ALA A 255 26.69 -3.95 9.49
CA ALA A 255 25.24 -3.89 9.66
C ALA A 255 24.62 -2.67 8.95
N LEU A 256 25.31 -1.53 8.94
CA LEU A 256 24.89 -0.33 8.24
C LEU A 256 24.89 -0.53 6.71
N GLU A 257 25.90 -1.21 6.16
CA GLU A 257 25.96 -1.52 4.73
C GLU A 257 24.83 -2.46 4.32
N VAL A 258 24.58 -3.52 5.11
CA VAL A 258 23.45 -4.44 4.89
C VAL A 258 22.13 -3.68 4.93
N PHE A 259 21.97 -2.77 5.88
CA PHE A 259 20.78 -1.92 6.00
C PHE A 259 20.60 -1.00 4.77
N LEU A 260 21.65 -0.29 4.35
CA LEU A 260 21.60 0.59 3.19
C LEU A 260 21.32 -0.17 1.89
N LEU A 261 21.96 -1.32 1.69
CA LEU A 261 21.68 -2.20 0.55
C LEU A 261 20.23 -2.69 0.56
N GLY A 262 19.71 -3.06 1.74
CA GLY A 262 18.31 -3.45 1.91
C GLY A 262 17.34 -2.30 1.60
N ALA A 263 17.65 -1.08 2.04
CA ALA A 263 16.86 0.12 1.77
C ALA A 263 16.87 0.48 0.26
N LEU A 264 18.04 0.47 -0.37
CA LEU A 264 18.19 0.68 -1.82
C LEU A 264 17.42 -0.37 -2.62
N ALA A 265 17.51 -1.64 -2.23
CA ALA A 265 16.77 -2.72 -2.85
C ALA A 265 15.24 -2.53 -2.74
N LYS A 266 14.75 -2.16 -1.56
CA LYS A 266 13.32 -1.87 -1.33
C LYS A 266 12.84 -0.68 -2.18
N LEU A 267 13.64 0.38 -2.27
CA LEU A 267 13.32 1.54 -3.10
C LEU A 267 13.34 1.19 -4.59
N GLY A 268 14.36 0.48 -5.08
CA GLY A 268 14.46 0.04 -6.47
C GLY A 268 13.30 -0.87 -6.89
N ALA A 269 12.91 -1.82 -6.04
CA ALA A 269 11.75 -2.68 -6.27
C ALA A 269 10.43 -1.87 -6.27
N THR A 270 10.30 -0.90 -5.36
CA THR A 270 9.16 0.03 -5.33
C THR A 270 9.09 0.88 -6.59
N VAL A 271 10.19 1.48 -7.05
CA VAL A 271 10.26 2.29 -8.29
C VAL A 271 9.85 1.46 -9.50
N THR A 272 10.33 0.21 -9.57
CA THR A 272 10.05 -0.70 -10.69
C THR A 272 8.57 -1.10 -10.73
N THR A 273 7.97 -1.35 -9.56
CA THR A 273 6.57 -1.78 -9.45
C THR A 273 5.57 -0.63 -9.29
N TYR A 274 6.05 0.61 -9.15
CA TYR A 274 5.21 1.79 -8.90
C TYR A 274 4.17 2.06 -9.98
N PRO A 275 4.47 1.94 -11.29
CA PRO A 275 3.47 2.15 -12.34
C PRO A 275 2.24 1.25 -12.17
N LEU A 276 2.44 -0.01 -11.81
CA LEU A 276 1.35 -0.96 -11.55
C LEU A 276 0.60 -0.63 -10.26
N LEU A 277 1.30 -0.09 -9.26
CA LEU A 277 0.68 0.39 -8.02
C LEU A 277 -0.28 1.55 -8.32
N VAL A 278 0.09 2.51 -9.17
CA VAL A 278 -0.81 3.60 -9.59
C VAL A 278 -2.00 3.09 -10.40
N VAL A 279 -1.77 2.18 -11.34
CA VAL A 279 -2.84 1.54 -12.13
C VAL A 279 -3.82 0.80 -11.21
N LYS A 280 -3.31 0.03 -10.24
CA LYS A 280 -4.11 -0.64 -9.21
C LYS A 280 -4.97 0.37 -8.46
N SER A 281 -4.38 1.39 -7.83
CA SER A 281 -5.11 2.38 -7.04
C SER A 281 -6.21 3.06 -7.86
N ARG A 282 -5.94 3.38 -9.13
CA ARG A 282 -6.92 4.00 -10.04
C ARG A 282 -8.09 3.10 -10.42
N LEU A 283 -7.86 1.80 -10.61
CA LEU A 283 -8.91 0.82 -10.87
C LEU A 283 -9.77 0.56 -9.64
N GLN A 284 -9.16 0.60 -8.45
CA GLN A 284 -9.84 0.39 -7.17
C GLN A 284 -10.64 1.62 -6.73
N ALA A 285 -10.23 2.82 -7.13
CA ALA A 285 -10.98 4.06 -6.91
C ALA A 285 -12.29 4.14 -7.72
N LYS A 286 -13.13 5.12 -7.39
CA LYS A 286 -14.38 5.40 -8.09
C LYS A 286 -14.16 5.64 -9.58
N GLN A 287 -14.91 4.95 -10.42
CA GLN A 287 -14.78 5.11 -11.87
C GLN A 287 -15.69 6.22 -12.39
N GLU A 288 -16.88 6.34 -11.83
CA GLU A 288 -17.86 7.36 -12.19
C GLU A 288 -17.58 8.65 -11.42
N ILE A 289 -16.69 9.47 -11.98
CA ILE A 289 -16.36 10.80 -11.45
C ILE A 289 -16.82 11.83 -12.49
N GLY A 290 -17.98 12.44 -12.25
CA GLY A 290 -18.43 13.63 -12.98
C GLY A 290 -18.82 13.43 -14.45
N GLY A 291 -19.49 12.33 -14.80
CA GLY A 291 -20.11 12.12 -16.12
C GLY A 291 -19.16 11.92 -17.31
N HIS A 292 -17.85 12.17 -17.16
CA HIS A 292 -16.88 11.98 -18.24
C HIS A 292 -16.54 10.49 -18.45
N MET A 293 -17.28 9.86 -19.37
CA MET A 293 -17.08 8.46 -19.81
C MET A 293 -15.62 8.15 -20.19
N SER A 294 -14.88 9.15 -20.69
CA SER A 294 -13.48 9.02 -21.12
C SER A 294 -12.50 8.69 -19.99
N LEU A 295 -12.86 8.99 -18.74
CA LEU A 295 -12.03 8.74 -17.56
C LEU A 295 -12.33 7.40 -16.87
N ARG A 296 -13.37 6.69 -17.28
CA ARG A 296 -13.71 5.35 -16.77
C ARG A 296 -12.74 4.32 -17.33
N TYR A 297 -12.20 3.48 -16.47
CA TYR A 297 -11.38 2.34 -16.87
C TYR A 297 -12.22 1.07 -16.89
N SER A 298 -12.23 0.39 -18.04
CA SER A 298 -12.88 -0.92 -18.20
C SER A 298 -12.04 -2.03 -17.55
N GLY A 299 -10.71 -1.94 -17.66
CA GLY A 299 -9.78 -2.91 -17.11
C GLY A 299 -8.34 -2.39 -17.08
N THR A 300 -7.40 -3.26 -16.74
CA THR A 300 -5.99 -2.89 -16.54
C THR A 300 -5.32 -2.38 -17.79
N PHE A 301 -5.51 -3.05 -18.94
CA PHE A 301 -4.91 -2.61 -20.20
C PHE A 301 -5.50 -1.28 -20.68
N ASP A 302 -6.83 -1.13 -20.59
CA ASP A 302 -7.51 0.14 -20.90
C ASP A 302 -7.00 1.28 -20.00
N ALA A 303 -6.79 1.02 -18.71
CA ALA A 303 -6.20 2.00 -17.79
C ALA A 303 -4.80 2.42 -18.20
N ILE A 304 -3.92 1.47 -18.53
CA ILE A 304 -2.54 1.75 -18.96
C ILE A 304 -2.54 2.60 -20.24
N ILE A 305 -3.34 2.20 -21.24
CA ILE A 305 -3.41 2.92 -22.53
C ILE A 305 -3.92 4.35 -22.34
N LYS A 306 -5.02 4.52 -21.61
CA LYS A 306 -5.59 5.86 -21.33
C LYS A 306 -4.64 6.72 -20.50
N MET A 307 -4.00 6.16 -19.48
CA MET A 307 -3.00 6.88 -18.68
C MET A 307 -1.84 7.37 -19.55
N MET A 308 -1.32 6.49 -20.41
CA MET A 308 -0.23 6.85 -21.32
C MET A 308 -0.65 7.93 -22.33
N ARG A 309 -1.86 7.83 -22.89
CA ARG A 309 -2.40 8.79 -23.87
C ARG A 309 -2.66 10.17 -23.25
N TYR A 310 -3.39 10.22 -22.13
CA TYR A 310 -3.90 11.46 -21.54
C TYR A 310 -2.96 12.13 -20.53
N GLU A 311 -2.08 11.37 -19.85
CA GLU A 311 -1.20 11.88 -18.79
C GLU A 311 0.29 11.68 -19.11
N GLY A 312 0.63 10.73 -19.97
CA GLY A 312 2.00 10.35 -20.27
C GLY A 312 2.70 9.60 -19.13
N LEU A 313 4.02 9.41 -19.26
CA LEU A 313 4.84 8.68 -18.27
C LEU A 313 4.77 9.26 -16.85
N PRO A 314 4.74 10.59 -16.62
CA PRO A 314 4.65 11.13 -15.26
C PRO A 314 3.37 10.73 -14.52
N GLY A 315 2.29 10.41 -15.23
CA GLY A 315 1.03 9.94 -14.65
C GLY A 315 1.17 8.64 -13.85
N PHE A 316 2.12 7.78 -14.23
CA PHE A 316 2.42 6.50 -13.57
C PHE A 316 3.24 6.64 -12.29
N TYR A 317 3.82 7.81 -12.03
CA TYR A 317 4.65 8.09 -10.85
C TYR A 317 4.02 9.13 -9.91
N LYS A 318 2.73 9.41 -10.07
CA LYS A 318 1.98 10.31 -9.17
C LYS A 318 1.96 9.77 -7.75
N GLY A 319 2.44 10.60 -6.81
CA GLY A 319 2.56 10.27 -5.39
C GLY A 319 3.85 9.55 -4.99
N MET A 320 4.82 9.38 -5.91
CA MET A 320 6.05 8.65 -5.59
C MET A 320 6.82 9.29 -4.43
N SER A 321 6.93 10.62 -4.40
CA SER A 321 7.58 11.36 -3.31
C SER A 321 6.92 11.06 -1.97
N THR A 322 5.58 11.14 -1.90
CA THR A 322 4.81 10.83 -0.70
C THR A 322 4.98 9.36 -0.29
N LYS A 323 5.02 8.44 -1.25
CA LYS A 323 5.25 7.02 -0.95
C LYS A 323 6.63 6.76 -0.35
N ILE A 324 7.68 7.42 -0.86
CA ILE A 324 9.04 7.31 -0.32
C ILE A 324 9.06 7.84 1.12
N VAL A 325 8.52 9.05 1.35
CA VAL A 325 8.44 9.66 2.69
C VAL A 325 7.66 8.76 3.65
N GLN A 326 6.51 8.23 3.22
CA GLN A 326 5.72 7.27 3.99
C GLN A 326 6.55 6.03 4.34
N SER A 327 7.28 5.45 3.39
CA SER A 327 8.07 4.23 3.60
C SER A 327 9.23 4.45 4.57
N VAL A 328 9.91 5.60 4.48
CA VAL A 328 11.01 5.96 5.39
C VAL A 328 10.45 6.19 6.79
N PHE A 329 9.39 7.00 6.92
CA PHE A 329 8.77 7.29 8.21
C PHE A 329 8.22 6.02 8.89
N ALA A 330 7.54 5.15 8.13
CA ALA A 330 7.04 3.87 8.65
C ALA A 330 8.18 2.97 9.15
N ALA A 331 9.32 2.93 8.45
CA ALA A 331 10.49 2.17 8.90
C ALA A 331 11.06 2.75 10.19
N SER A 332 11.26 4.07 10.27
CA SER A 332 11.77 4.75 11.46
C SER A 332 10.89 4.50 12.69
N VAL A 333 9.56 4.65 12.54
CA VAL A 333 8.60 4.39 13.61
C VAL A 333 8.61 2.92 14.02
N LEU A 334 8.63 1.99 13.05
CA LEU A 334 8.70 0.57 13.36
C LEU A 334 9.93 0.22 14.19
N PHE A 335 11.12 0.72 13.83
CA PHE A 335 12.34 0.46 14.58
C PHE A 335 12.29 1.08 15.99
N MET A 336 11.89 2.35 16.09
CA MET A 336 11.78 3.06 17.37
C MET A 336 10.83 2.35 18.34
N PHE A 337 9.61 2.02 17.90
CA PHE A 337 8.63 1.36 18.77
C PHE A 337 8.96 -0.11 19.02
N LYS A 338 9.58 -0.82 18.08
CA LYS A 338 10.00 -2.20 18.32
C LYS A 338 11.03 -2.26 19.44
N GLU A 339 12.01 -1.37 19.45
CA GLU A 339 13.03 -1.32 20.51
C GLU A 339 12.42 -1.00 21.88
N GLU A 340 11.52 -0.02 21.95
CA GLU A 340 10.86 0.34 23.20
C GLU A 340 9.92 -0.75 23.72
N ILE A 341 9.16 -1.43 22.85
CA ILE A 341 8.29 -2.54 23.26
C ILE A 341 9.12 -3.75 23.73
N VAL A 342 10.24 -4.04 23.08
CA VAL A 342 11.16 -5.11 23.53
C VAL A 342 11.73 -4.79 24.91
N LYS A 343 12.19 -3.54 25.14
CA LYS A 343 12.68 -3.10 26.47
C LYS A 343 11.58 -3.22 27.53
N ALA A 344 10.38 -2.75 27.22
CA ALA A 344 9.23 -2.82 28.14
C ALA A 344 8.86 -4.26 28.48
N TYR A 345 8.85 -5.17 27.49
CA TYR A 345 8.58 -6.59 27.70
C TYR A 345 9.63 -7.24 28.62
N ILE A 346 10.92 -6.99 28.35
CA ILE A 346 12.02 -7.53 29.16
C ILE A 346 11.93 -6.98 30.60
N PHE A 347 11.61 -5.70 30.77
CA PHE A 347 11.42 -5.09 32.08
C PHE A 347 10.26 -5.72 32.85
N LEU A 348 9.10 -5.90 32.21
CA LEU A 348 7.94 -6.57 32.83
C LEU A 348 8.26 -8.01 33.20
N PHE A 349 8.90 -8.76 32.30
CA PHE A 349 9.27 -10.16 32.53
C PHE A 349 10.25 -10.30 33.70
N ASN A 350 11.24 -9.41 33.80
CA ASN A 350 12.19 -9.38 34.91
C ASN A 350 11.52 -9.00 36.24
N LYS A 351 10.52 -8.09 36.23
CA LYS A 351 9.76 -7.71 37.43
C LYS A 351 8.87 -8.85 37.92
N ILE A 352 8.21 -9.58 37.02
CA ILE A 352 7.38 -10.76 37.33
C ILE A 352 8.26 -11.95 37.74
N GLY A 353 9.42 -12.13 37.14
CA GLY A 353 10.40 -13.15 37.53
C GLY A 353 10.96 -12.93 38.93
N LYS A 354 11.23 -11.68 39.32
CA LYS A 354 11.63 -11.32 40.69
C LYS A 354 10.51 -11.50 41.73
N ALA A 355 9.25 -11.37 41.32
CA ALA A 355 8.10 -11.60 42.21
C ALA A 355 7.80 -13.10 42.47
N LYS A 356 8.45 -14.03 41.74
CA LYS A 356 8.25 -15.48 41.85
C LYS A 356 9.35 -16.23 42.60
N VAL A 357 10.30 -15.53 43.22
CA VAL A 357 11.25 -16.16 44.16
C VAL A 357 10.82 -15.78 45.59
N PRO A 358 9.94 -16.57 46.24
CA PRO A 358 9.89 -16.54 47.69
C PRO A 358 11.20 -17.14 48.20
N LEU A 359 11.88 -16.40 49.06
CA LEU A 359 12.95 -16.89 49.92
C LEU A 359 12.43 -18.14 50.64
N ASN A 360 13.06 -19.28 50.40
CA ASN A 360 13.05 -20.42 51.31
C ASN A 360 14.47 -20.60 51.85
#